data_AF-F4WAR6-F1
#
_entry.id   AF-F4WAR6-F1
#
_cell.length_a   1.000
_cell.length_b   1.000
_cell.length_c   1.000
_cell.angle_alpha   90.00
_cell.angle_beta   90.00
_cell.angle_gamma   90.00
#
_symmetry.space_group_name_H-M   'P 1'
#
loop_
_entity.id
_entity.type
_entity.pdbx_description
1 polymer ?
#
loop_
_entity_poly.entity_id
_entity_poly.type
_entity_poly.pdbx_seq_one_letter_code
_entity_poly.pdbx_strand_id
1 'polypeptide(L)'
;MLSFELNKHHLRELLIYFFNLKKSAAEAHRLLVEAYGEAALSERSCREWFQKFKNGEFDVEDKERSRRPKVYENAELEALLNEDSCQTQKELALTF
;
A
#
# COMPACT_ATOMS: atom_id res chain seq x y z
N MET A 1 -22.64 -11.24 -16.38
CA MET A 1 -21.35 -11.93 -16.18
C MET A 1 -20.66 -11.18 -15.05
N LEU A 2 -20.34 -11.84 -13.93
CA LEU A 2 -19.64 -11.19 -12.80
C LEU A 2 -18.29 -10.69 -13.33
N SER A 3 -18.09 -9.37 -13.37
CA SER A 3 -16.79 -8.77 -13.64
C SER A 3 -15.89 -9.08 -12.46
N PHE A 4 -15.11 -10.15 -12.56
CA PHE A 4 -14.05 -10.44 -11.60
C PHE A 4 -13.02 -9.31 -11.68
N GLU A 5 -13.08 -8.37 -10.74
CA GLU A 5 -12.08 -7.31 -10.64
C GLU A 5 -10.83 -7.88 -9.98
N LEU A 6 -9.78 -8.03 -10.78
CA LEU A 6 -8.48 -8.47 -10.29
C LEU A 6 -7.87 -7.37 -9.41
N ASN A 7 -7.94 -7.56 -8.09
CA ASN A 7 -7.31 -6.68 -7.12
C ASN A 7 -5.88 -7.15 -6.80
N LYS A 8 -4.97 -6.20 -6.51
CA LYS A 8 -3.62 -6.46 -6.02
C LYS A 8 -3.62 -7.35 -4.78
N HIS A 9 -4.60 -7.20 -3.90
CA HIS A 9 -4.79 -8.06 -2.73
C HIS A 9 -4.91 -9.53 -3.14
N HIS A 10 -5.82 -9.82 -4.08
CA HIS A 10 -6.04 -11.17 -4.60
C HIS A 10 -4.78 -11.76 -5.24
N LEU A 11 -4.06 -10.96 -6.03
CA LEU A 11 -2.80 -11.42 -6.62
C LEU A 11 -1.75 -11.78 -5.57
N ARG A 12 -1.70 -11.06 -4.44
CA ARG A 12 -0.77 -11.37 -3.32
C ARG A 12 -1.17 -12.65 -2.58
N GLU A 13 -2.46 -12.88 -2.38
CA GLU A 13 -2.98 -14.14 -1.82
C GLU A 13 -2.61 -15.35 -2.71
N LEU A 14 -2.71 -15.20 -4.03
CA LEU A 14 -2.26 -16.23 -4.97
C LEU A 14 -0.76 -16.48 -4.89
N LEU A 15 0.05 -15.45 -4.65
CA LEU A 15 1.49 -15.64 -4.42
C LEU A 15 1.77 -16.45 -3.15
N ILE A 16 0.98 -16.27 -2.08
CA ILE A 16 1.07 -17.11 -0.86
C ILE A 16 0.74 -18.57 -1.20
N TYR A 17 -0.33 -18.79 -1.96
CA TYR A 17 -0.70 -20.13 -2.43
C TYR A 17 0.44 -20.80 -3.20
N PHE A 18 1.04 -20.11 -4.18
CA PHE A 18 2.18 -20.65 -4.94
C PHE A 18 3.43 -20.87 -4.08
N PHE A 19 3.70 -19.99 -3.11
CA PHE A 19 4.78 -20.16 -2.16
C PHE A 19 4.60 -21.43 -1.30
N ASN A 20 3.37 -21.68 -0.83
CA ASN A 20 3.02 -22.88 -0.07
C ASN A 20 3.16 -24.16 -0.90
N LEU A 21 2.87 -24.09 -2.21
CA LEU A 21 3.14 -25.15 -3.19
C LEU A 21 4.63 -25.34 -3.53
N LYS A 22 5.53 -24.61 -2.87
CA LYS A 22 6.99 -24.67 -3.09
C LYS A 22 7.39 -24.29 -4.52
N LYS A 23 6.57 -23.51 -5.21
CA LYS A 23 6.94 -22.88 -6.48
C LYS A 23 7.97 -21.79 -6.25
N SER A 24 8.72 -21.47 -7.30
CA SER A 24 9.58 -20.30 -7.35
C SER A 24 8.79 -19.04 -7.74
N ALA A 25 9.33 -17.86 -7.43
CA ALA A 25 8.73 -16.59 -7.85
C ALA A 25 8.57 -16.48 -9.38
N ALA A 26 9.52 -17.07 -10.13
CA ALA A 26 9.47 -17.08 -11.59
C ALA A 26 8.36 -18.00 -12.13
N GLU A 27 8.13 -19.17 -11.51
CA GLU A 27 7.01 -20.04 -11.86
C GLU A 27 5.67 -19.39 -11.51
N ALA A 28 5.56 -18.79 -10.31
CA ALA A 28 4.35 -18.09 -9.90
C ALA A 28 4.02 -16.94 -10.87
N HIS A 29 5.01 -16.16 -11.30
CA HIS A 29 4.83 -15.13 -12.33
C HIS A 29 4.29 -15.71 -13.64
N ARG A 30 4.87 -16.80 -14.15
CA ARG A 30 4.41 -17.44 -15.40
C ARG A 30 2.95 -17.88 -15.28
N LEU A 31 2.57 -18.51 -14.17
CA LEU A 31 1.21 -18.95 -13.91
C LEU A 31 0.22 -17.78 -13.80
N LEU A 32 0.64 -16.67 -13.18
CA LEU A 32 -0.18 -15.46 -13.12
C LEU A 32 -0.37 -14.81 -14.49
N VAL A 33 0.69 -14.73 -15.32
CA VAL A 33 0.60 -14.20 -16.69
C VAL A 33 -0.27 -15.10 -17.57
N GLU A 34 -0.17 -16.42 -17.42
CA GLU A 34 -1.02 -17.37 -18.14
C GLU A 34 -2.51 -17.20 -17.79
N ALA A 35 -2.83 -16.96 -16.51
CA ALA A 35 -4.21 -16.81 -16.06
C ALA A 35 -4.80 -15.40 -16.29
N TYR A 36 -3.99 -14.34 -16.14
CA TYR A 36 -4.48 -12.96 -16.07
C TYR A 36 -3.85 -12.01 -17.10
N GLY A 37 -2.89 -12.46 -17.89
CA GLY A 37 -2.23 -11.65 -18.92
C GLY A 37 -1.58 -10.39 -18.35
N GLU A 38 -1.89 -9.24 -18.94
CA GLU A 38 -1.34 -7.92 -18.56
C GLU A 38 -1.73 -7.48 -17.14
N ALA A 39 -2.79 -8.05 -16.58
CA ALA A 39 -3.25 -7.72 -15.24
C ALA A 39 -2.42 -8.43 -14.14
N ALA A 40 -1.52 -9.34 -14.52
CA ALA A 40 -0.63 -10.04 -13.60
C ALA A 40 0.39 -9.11 -12.92
N LEU A 41 0.89 -9.54 -11.76
CA LEU A 41 2.01 -8.88 -11.10
C LEU A 41 3.29 -9.03 -11.94
N SER A 42 4.11 -7.98 -11.98
CA SER A 42 5.44 -8.07 -12.58
C SER A 42 6.33 -9.09 -11.87
N GLU A 43 7.30 -9.65 -12.59
CA GLU A 43 8.23 -10.64 -12.04
C GLU A 43 8.99 -10.09 -10.82
N ARG A 44 9.36 -8.80 -10.86
CA ARG A 44 9.98 -8.10 -9.75
C ARG A 44 9.09 -8.11 -8.50
N SER A 45 7.81 -7.76 -8.66
CA SER A 45 6.84 -7.79 -7.55
C SER A 45 6.71 -9.19 -6.97
N CYS A 46 6.65 -10.22 -7.82
CA CYS A 46 6.61 -11.61 -7.36
C CYS A 46 7.83 -11.97 -6.51
N ARG A 47 9.04 -11.58 -6.94
CA ARG A 47 10.28 -11.82 -6.18
C ARG A 47 10.31 -11.09 -4.85
N GLU A 48 9.88 -9.83 -4.80
CA GLU A 48 9.79 -9.03 -3.58
C GLU A 48 8.84 -9.68 -2.55
N TRP A 49 7.65 -10.09 -2.98
CA TRP A 49 6.70 -10.81 -2.11
C TRP A 49 7.22 -12.16 -1.63
N PHE A 50 7.86 -12.93 -2.51
CA PHE A 50 8.49 -14.20 -2.10
C PHE A 50 9.60 -13.99 -1.08
N GLN A 51 10.33 -12.88 -1.14
CA GLN A 51 11.32 -12.54 -0.13
C GLN A 51 10.66 -12.23 1.23
N LYS A 52 9.52 -11.53 1.24
CA LYS A 52 8.72 -11.32 2.46
C LYS A 52 8.24 -12.63 3.08
N PHE A 53 7.70 -13.53 2.25
CA PHE A 53 7.21 -14.84 2.73
C PHE A 53 8.34 -15.70 3.33
N LYS A 54 9.55 -15.66 2.74
CA LYS A 54 10.73 -16.31 3.34
C LYS A 54 11.11 -15.73 4.70
N ASN A 55 10.83 -14.45 4.93
CA ASN A 55 11.04 -13.77 6.20
C ASN A 55 9.86 -13.96 7.18
N GLY A 56 8.84 -14.74 6.80
CA GLY A 56 7.65 -14.99 7.63
C GLY A 56 6.58 -13.90 7.58
N GLU A 57 6.70 -12.92 6.67
CA GLU A 57 5.74 -11.83 6.52
C GLU A 57 4.68 -12.19 5.49
N PHE A 58 3.49 -12.59 5.96
CA PHE A 58 2.35 -13.02 5.12
C PHE A 58 1.20 -12.02 5.06
N ASP A 59 1.35 -10.86 5.70
CA ASP A 59 0.37 -9.78 5.59
C ASP A 59 0.38 -9.23 4.15
N VAL A 60 -0.75 -9.38 3.46
CA VAL A 60 -0.94 -8.97 2.07
C VAL A 60 -1.38 -7.52 1.94
N GLU A 61 -1.72 -6.85 3.04
CA GLU A 61 -2.12 -5.46 3.04
C GLU A 61 -0.93 -4.53 2.77
N ASP A 62 -1.23 -3.37 2.19
CA ASP A 62 -0.24 -2.30 2.12
C ASP A 62 0.00 -1.75 3.53
N LYS A 63 1.26 -1.78 3.98
CA LYS A 63 1.64 -1.10 5.22
C LYS A 63 1.25 0.36 5.16
N GLU A 64 0.86 0.89 6.31
CA GLU A 64 0.58 2.31 6.44
C GLU A 64 1.79 3.09 5.92
N ARG A 65 1.55 3.92 4.89
CA ARG A 65 2.60 4.73 4.32
C ARG A 65 2.98 5.78 5.34
N SER A 66 4.28 6.05 5.48
CA SER A 66 4.72 7.23 6.21
C SER A 66 4.08 8.45 5.56
N ARG A 67 3.15 9.07 6.30
CA ARG A 67 2.64 10.38 5.90
C ARG A 67 3.76 11.39 6.08
N ARG A 68 3.68 12.51 5.34
CA ARG A 68 4.51 13.67 5.65
C ARG A 68 4.29 13.99 7.13
N PRO A 69 5.35 14.12 7.95
CA PRO A 69 5.20 14.52 9.34
C PRO A 69 4.32 15.76 9.43
N LYS A 70 3.36 15.77 10.36
CA LYS A 70 2.60 16.98 10.66
C LYS A 70 3.58 18.03 11.16
N VAL A 71 3.45 19.25 10.65
CA VAL A 71 4.28 20.40 11.04
C VAL A 71 3.70 21.11 12.27
N TYR A 72 2.40 20.92 12.51
CA TYR A 72 1.65 21.48 13.64
C TYR A 72 0.58 20.50 14.14
N GLU A 73 0.19 20.62 15.39
CA GLU A 73 -0.91 19.84 15.95
C GLU A 73 -2.27 20.54 15.75
N ASN A 74 -3.33 19.75 15.57
CA ASN A 74 -4.66 20.32 15.34
C ASN A 74 -5.12 21.19 16.52
N ALA A 75 -4.75 20.81 17.75
CA ALA A 75 -5.08 21.58 18.96
C ALA A 75 -4.40 22.96 18.99
N GLU A 76 -3.18 23.08 18.43
CA GLU A 76 -2.47 24.36 18.33
C GLU A 76 -3.18 25.29 17.34
N LEU A 77 -3.58 24.75 16.18
CA LEU A 77 -4.37 25.50 15.20
C LEU A 77 -5.74 25.92 15.75
N GLU A 78 -6.42 25.03 16.47
CA GLU A 78 -7.71 25.33 17.11
C GLU A 78 -7.59 26.42 18.18
N ALA A 79 -6.50 26.44 18.96
CA ALA A 79 -6.24 27.49 19.94
C ALA A 79 -6.11 28.87 19.28
N LEU A 80 -5.36 28.98 18.18
CA LEU A 80 -5.19 30.23 17.43
C LEU A 80 -6.52 30.76 16.87
N LEU A 81 -7.35 29.87 16.31
CA LEU A 81 -8.66 30.25 15.76
C LEU A 81 -9.67 30.67 16.84
N ASN A 82 -9.58 30.09 18.04
CA ASN A 82 -10.42 30.49 19.18
C ASN A 82 -9.98 31.83 19.79
N GLU A 83 -8.68 32.13 19.74
CA GLU A 83 -8.13 33.42 20.18
C GLU A 83 -8.51 34.55 19.22
N ASP A 84 -8.34 34.32 17.92
CA ASP A 84 -8.74 35.27 16.88
C ASP A 84 -9.34 34.55 15.66
N SER A 85 -10.67 34.59 15.58
CA SER A 85 -11.42 33.98 14.48
C SER A 85 -11.28 34.71 13.14
N CYS A 86 -10.72 35.93 13.13
CA CYS A 86 -10.59 36.77 11.93
C CYS A 86 -9.25 36.56 11.19
N GLN A 87 -8.37 35.68 11.69
CA GLN A 87 -7.08 35.40 11.08
C GLN A 87 -7.21 34.86 9.65
N THR A 88 -6.30 35.32 8.78
CA THR A 88 -6.19 34.82 7.41
C THR A 88 -5.30 33.59 7.36
N GLN A 89 -5.53 32.73 6.34
CA GLN A 89 -4.67 31.56 6.11
C GLN A 89 -3.19 31.92 5.91
N LYS A 90 -2.89 33.12 5.40
CA LYS A 90 -1.51 33.59 5.22
C LYS A 90 -0.84 33.87 6.57
N GLU A 91 -1.56 34.46 7.51
CA GLU A 91 -1.04 34.74 8.86
C GLU A 91 -0.80 33.43 9.61
N LEU A 92 -1.74 32.49 9.55
CA LEU A 92 -1.59 31.15 10.13
C LEU A 92 -0.39 30.39 9.53
N ALA A 93 -0.18 30.48 8.22
CA ALA A 93 0.95 29.84 7.55
C ALA A 93 2.32 30.51 7.84
N LEU A 94 2.35 31.69 8.48
CA LEU A 94 3.58 32.29 8.99
C LEU A 94 3.88 31.85 10.43
N THR A 95 2.88 31.30 11.13
CA THR A 95 3.00 30.79 12.49
C THR A 95 3.53 29.35 12.54
N PHE A 96 3.30 28.56 11.48
CA PHE A 96 3.68 27.15 11.35
C PHE A 96 4.57 26.89 10.14
#